data_AF-A0AA36EP66-F1
#
_entry.id   AF-A0AA36EP66-F1
#
_cell.length_a   1.000
_cell.length_b   1.000
_cell.length_c   1.000
_cell.angle_alpha   90.00
_cell.angle_beta   90.00
_cell.angle_gamma   90.00
#
_symmetry.space_group_name_H-M   'P 1'
#
loop_
_entity.id
_entity.type
_entity.pdbx_description
1 polymer ?
#
loop_
_entity_poly.entity_id
_entity_poly.type
_entity_poly.pdbx_seq_one_letter_code
_entity_poly.pdbx_strand_id
1 'polypeptide(L)'
;MYQPSTGGQVLDLETAVKDGILGGGVICGGVTTAIVEKLDLKTMIEQLDSIEVPSVFICPISLEPMQDPVTLCTGQTYERSNILKWFSLGHFTCPTTMQELWDDSLTPNSTLNHLIHTWFSQKYLAMKKRSEDVQGRSLELLETLKKVKGQSRVQTLKDLRRIVAAHDSAKKTVVDNGGVSFISSLLGPFTSHAVGSEAIGILVNLRLSSDSIANLLQPMKISLMVDVLNEGSTETKINCVKLMEILFRDSEIIPSLSLLVGVLRLVKDKRHPHGIFAGLRLLKIITLQQSPENSIISIGGVPQLVEMLPFFNPECLELALYVLEILSSIPEGASALKDCSHTIPNLVKLLMKISETCTQYALSILWEVCRLSPEESAATAVNAGLAAKLLLVIQSGCSPGVKQRSAELLKLCSLNYTSTIFISKCKLTRTLQ
;
A
#
# COMPACT_ATOMS: atom_id res chain seq x y z
N MET A 1 -30.53 -3.07 -61.41
CA MET A 1 -31.27 -2.56 -60.24
C MET A 1 -30.45 -2.89 -59.01
N TYR A 2 -29.96 -1.87 -58.29
CA TYR A 2 -29.65 -1.80 -56.85
C TYR A 2 -28.65 -0.65 -56.63
N GLN A 3 -29.16 0.49 -56.16
CA GLN A 3 -28.39 1.56 -55.50
C GLN A 3 -28.27 1.20 -54.01
N PRO A 4 -27.16 1.52 -53.32
CA PRO A 4 -27.13 1.63 -51.88
C PRO A 4 -27.40 3.08 -51.44
N SER A 5 -28.34 3.21 -50.51
CA SER A 5 -28.79 4.43 -49.85
C SER A 5 -27.71 5.05 -48.95
N THR A 6 -27.47 6.33 -49.15
CA THR A 6 -26.80 7.24 -48.21
C THR A 6 -27.67 7.45 -46.97
N GLY A 7 -27.12 7.18 -45.79
CA GLY A 7 -27.74 7.44 -44.49
C GLY A 7 -26.71 7.97 -43.50
N GLY A 8 -26.23 9.20 -43.71
CA GLY A 8 -25.51 9.94 -42.66
C GLY A 8 -26.53 10.60 -41.75
N GLN A 9 -26.70 10.09 -40.53
CA GLN A 9 -27.42 10.80 -39.48
C GLN A 9 -26.51 11.91 -38.94
N VAL A 10 -26.82 13.15 -39.31
CA VAL A 10 -26.36 14.33 -38.60
C VAL A 10 -27.00 14.30 -37.22
N LEU A 11 -26.19 14.25 -36.17
CA LEU A 11 -26.65 14.39 -34.79
C LEU A 11 -27.19 15.81 -34.63
N ASP A 12 -28.52 15.90 -34.54
CA ASP A 12 -29.23 17.15 -34.26
C ASP A 12 -28.95 17.60 -32.83
N LEU A 13 -28.40 18.80 -32.70
CA LEU A 13 -27.93 19.41 -31.45
C LEU A 13 -29.06 19.52 -30.43
N GLU A 14 -30.30 19.68 -30.88
CA GLU A 14 -31.49 19.75 -30.01
C GLU A 14 -31.85 18.39 -29.40
N THR A 15 -31.53 17.29 -30.08
CA THR A 15 -31.85 15.94 -29.60
C THR A 15 -30.88 15.50 -28.49
N ALA A 16 -29.60 15.86 -28.62
CA ALA A 16 -28.58 15.59 -27.59
C ALA A 16 -28.80 16.37 -26.28
N VAL A 17 -29.46 17.54 -26.36
CA VAL A 17 -29.88 18.33 -25.18
C VAL A 17 -31.13 17.72 -24.53
N LYS A 18 -32.05 17.16 -25.32
CA LYS A 18 -33.30 16.55 -24.85
C LYS A 18 -33.10 15.20 -24.16
N ASP A 19 -32.11 14.43 -24.59
CA ASP A 19 -31.82 13.08 -24.09
C ASP A 19 -30.98 13.06 -22.80
N GLY A 20 -30.71 14.21 -22.17
CA GLY A 20 -30.11 14.29 -20.84
C GLY A 20 -28.63 13.86 -20.74
N ILE A 21 -27.97 13.66 -21.89
CA ILE A 21 -26.53 13.36 -21.98
C ILE A 21 -25.69 14.56 -21.51
N LEU A 22 -26.22 15.78 -21.69
CA LEU A 22 -25.73 17.01 -21.09
C LEU A 22 -26.68 17.37 -19.94
N GLY A 23 -26.34 16.97 -18.72
CA GLY A 23 -27.16 17.18 -17.52
C GLY A 23 -27.43 18.66 -17.21
N GLY A 24 -28.44 19.22 -17.86
CA GLY A 24 -28.97 20.56 -17.62
C GLY A 24 -30.16 20.51 -16.66
N GLY A 25 -29.89 20.58 -15.36
CA GLY A 25 -30.91 21.00 -14.40
C GLY A 25 -31.20 22.48 -14.62
N VAL A 26 -32.40 22.80 -15.08
CA VAL A 26 -32.91 24.17 -15.18
C VAL A 26 -32.90 24.79 -13.77
N ILE A 27 -32.02 25.76 -13.55
CA ILE A 27 -32.12 26.69 -12.42
C ILE A 27 -32.44 28.05 -13.02
N CYS A 28 -33.72 28.38 -13.08
CA CYS A 28 -34.19 29.73 -13.34
C CYS A 28 -33.93 30.62 -12.11
N GLY A 29 -33.22 31.73 -12.32
CA GLY A 29 -33.39 32.94 -11.52
C GLY A 29 -32.14 33.49 -10.84
N GLY A 30 -31.63 34.61 -11.36
CA GLY A 30 -31.09 35.70 -10.54
C GLY A 30 -29.58 35.82 -10.41
N VAL A 31 -29.01 36.71 -11.22
CA VAL A 31 -27.91 37.64 -10.92
C VAL A 31 -26.75 37.12 -10.05
N THR A 32 -25.60 36.89 -10.67
CA THR A 32 -24.36 37.63 -10.38
C THR A 32 -23.38 37.39 -11.52
N THR A 33 -23.05 38.46 -12.26
CA THR A 33 -21.86 38.53 -13.10
C THR A 33 -20.63 38.54 -12.20
N ALA A 34 -20.29 37.39 -11.63
CA ALA A 34 -18.97 37.16 -11.06
C ALA A 34 -18.01 36.97 -12.23
N ILE A 35 -16.96 37.77 -12.27
CA ILE A 35 -15.79 37.56 -13.11
C ILE A 35 -15.27 36.15 -12.76
N VAL A 36 -15.62 35.17 -13.59
CA VAL A 36 -15.00 33.85 -13.54
C VAL A 36 -13.57 34.11 -13.97
N GLU A 37 -12.64 34.14 -13.01
CA GLU A 37 -11.21 34.00 -13.30
C GLU A 37 -11.10 32.91 -14.36
N LYS A 38 -10.54 33.24 -15.53
CA LYS A 38 -10.46 32.32 -16.65
C LYS A 38 -9.53 31.18 -16.24
N LEU A 39 -10.13 30.16 -15.65
CA LEU A 39 -9.43 29.09 -14.97
C LEU A 39 -8.61 28.34 -16.01
N ASP A 40 -7.31 28.22 -15.79
CA ASP A 40 -6.41 27.64 -16.77
C ASP A 40 -6.72 26.15 -16.98
N LEU A 41 -6.96 25.77 -18.25
CA LEU A 41 -7.36 24.41 -18.61
C LEU A 41 -6.30 23.38 -18.23
N LYS A 42 -5.03 23.72 -18.41
CA LYS A 42 -3.92 22.85 -18.05
C LYS A 42 -3.93 22.53 -16.55
N THR A 43 -4.06 23.56 -15.71
CA THR A 43 -4.16 23.41 -14.26
C THR A 43 -5.37 22.55 -13.85
N MET A 44 -6.52 22.69 -14.52
CA MET A 44 -7.70 21.88 -14.24
C MET A 44 -7.49 20.40 -14.60
N ILE A 45 -6.89 20.12 -15.75
CA ILE A 45 -6.58 18.75 -16.19
C ILE A 45 -5.65 18.07 -15.17
N GLU A 46 -4.57 18.74 -14.77
CA GLU A 46 -3.61 18.20 -13.78
C GLU A 46 -4.26 17.88 -12.43
N GLN A 47 -5.23 18.69 -11.98
CA GLN A 47 -5.91 18.45 -10.70
C GLN A 47 -7.03 17.40 -10.76
N LEU A 48 -7.48 17.03 -11.96
CA LEU A 48 -8.59 16.09 -12.19
C LEU A 48 -8.12 14.76 -12.79
N ASP A 49 -6.84 14.43 -12.67
CA ASP A 49 -6.16 13.28 -13.28
C ASP A 49 -6.85 11.91 -13.04
N SER A 50 -7.67 11.79 -11.98
CA SER A 50 -8.41 10.56 -11.66
C SER A 50 -9.83 10.48 -12.24
N ILE A 51 -10.25 11.41 -13.09
CA ILE A 51 -11.61 11.44 -13.65
C ILE A 51 -11.62 10.79 -15.03
N GLU A 52 -12.64 9.97 -15.30
CA GLU A 52 -12.88 9.43 -16.63
C GLU A 52 -13.29 10.56 -17.59
N VAL A 53 -12.33 10.96 -18.42
CA VAL A 53 -12.52 12.01 -19.43
C VAL A 53 -13.18 11.40 -20.68
N PRO A 54 -14.24 12.03 -21.23
CA PRO A 54 -14.85 11.59 -22.48
C PRO A 54 -13.83 11.43 -23.61
N SER A 55 -13.88 10.30 -24.31
CA SER A 55 -12.93 9.97 -25.39
C SER A 55 -12.84 11.02 -26.51
N VAL A 56 -13.93 11.74 -26.76
CA VAL A 56 -13.99 12.86 -27.73
C VAL A 56 -13.08 14.03 -27.36
N PHE A 57 -12.67 14.16 -26.09
CA PHE A 57 -11.73 15.18 -25.63
C PHE A 57 -10.27 14.72 -25.69
N ILE A 58 -10.05 13.42 -25.94
CA ILE A 58 -8.71 12.82 -25.93
C ILE A 58 -8.08 12.88 -27.32
N CYS A 59 -6.84 13.33 -27.38
CA CYS A 59 -6.06 13.32 -28.61
C CYS A 59 -5.72 11.87 -29.00
N PRO A 60 -6.00 11.41 -30.23
CA PRO A 60 -5.68 10.05 -30.66
C PRO A 60 -4.17 9.74 -30.72
N ILE A 61 -3.31 10.76 -30.78
CA ILE A 61 -1.85 10.59 -30.85
C ILE A 61 -1.23 10.46 -29.45
N SER A 62 -1.54 11.39 -28.54
CA SER A 62 -0.96 11.38 -27.19
C SER A 62 -1.74 10.56 -26.18
N LEU A 63 -3.01 10.26 -26.46
CA LEU A 63 -3.95 9.66 -25.52
C LEU A 63 -4.20 10.53 -24.27
N GLU A 64 -3.97 11.84 -24.39
CA GLU A 64 -4.19 12.85 -23.35
C GLU A 64 -5.30 13.84 -23.76
N PRO A 65 -5.96 14.52 -22.79
CA PRO A 65 -6.94 15.57 -23.09
C PRO A 65 -6.34 16.71 -23.93
N MET A 66 -7.04 17.09 -25.01
CA MET A 66 -6.62 18.18 -25.90
C MET A 66 -6.75 19.54 -25.20
N GLN A 67 -5.72 20.38 -25.30
CA GLN A 67 -5.73 21.77 -24.82
C GLN A 67 -5.98 22.74 -25.98
N ASP A 68 -5.45 22.42 -27.17
CA ASP A 68 -5.63 23.19 -28.40
C ASP A 68 -6.04 22.26 -29.56
N PRO A 69 -7.33 21.86 -29.61
CA PRO A 69 -7.83 20.93 -30.62
C PRO A 69 -7.87 21.56 -32.02
N VAL A 70 -7.25 20.90 -32.99
CA VAL A 70 -7.25 21.25 -34.41
C VAL A 70 -7.74 20.09 -35.27
N THR A 71 -8.56 20.40 -36.27
CA THR A 71 -9.20 19.42 -37.15
C THR A 71 -8.48 19.38 -38.49
N LEU A 72 -8.19 18.17 -38.96
CA LEU A 72 -7.68 17.91 -40.31
C LEU A 72 -8.80 17.94 -41.35
N CYS A 73 -8.43 18.04 -42.63
CA CYS A 73 -9.36 17.92 -43.76
C CYS A 73 -10.16 16.59 -43.79
N THR A 74 -9.69 15.55 -43.08
CA THR A 74 -10.41 14.28 -42.87
C THR A 74 -11.50 14.34 -41.79
N GLY A 75 -11.67 15.49 -41.13
CA GLY A 75 -12.63 15.68 -40.03
C GLY A 75 -12.18 15.14 -38.67
N GLN A 76 -10.98 14.57 -38.56
CA GLN A 76 -10.42 14.09 -37.29
C GLN A 76 -9.73 15.23 -36.54
N THR A 77 -9.89 15.27 -35.21
CA THR A 77 -9.34 16.32 -34.35
C THR A 77 -8.18 15.81 -33.50
N TYR A 78 -7.13 16.61 -33.37
CA TYR A 78 -5.91 16.30 -32.64
C TYR A 78 -5.47 17.50 -31.79
N GLU A 79 -4.64 17.25 -30.80
CA GLU A 79 -3.86 18.30 -30.14
C GLU A 79 -2.86 18.91 -31.13
N ARG A 80 -2.84 20.25 -31.28
CA ARG A 80 -2.04 20.97 -32.27
C ARG A 80 -0.56 20.59 -32.22
N SER A 81 0.03 20.57 -31.03
CA SER A 81 1.46 20.28 -30.87
C SER A 81 1.83 18.87 -31.35
N ASN A 82 0.94 17.90 -31.15
CA ASN A 82 1.16 16.50 -31.51
C ASN A 82 1.00 16.26 -33.01
N ILE A 83 0.00 16.86 -33.65
CA ILE A 83 -0.16 16.71 -35.12
C ILE A 83 0.90 17.48 -35.91
N LEU A 84 1.34 18.65 -35.42
CA LEU A 84 2.47 19.37 -36.03
C LEU A 84 3.77 18.55 -35.94
N LYS A 85 3.99 17.84 -34.83
CA LYS A 85 5.13 16.93 -34.68
C LYS A 85 5.02 15.71 -35.61
N TRP A 86 3.81 15.21 -35.87
CA TRP A 86 3.60 14.16 -36.85
C TRP A 86 3.99 14.61 -38.27
N PHE A 87 3.59 15.84 -38.64
CA PHE A 87 3.95 16.42 -39.93
C PHE A 87 5.45 16.69 -40.06
N SER A 88 6.12 17.15 -38.99
CA SER A 88 7.57 17.42 -39.02
C SER A 88 8.43 16.16 -39.18
N LEU A 89 7.87 14.98 -38.87
CA LEU A 89 8.49 13.68 -39.15
C LEU A 89 8.31 13.22 -40.61
N GLY A 90 7.68 14.03 -41.46
CA GLY A 90 7.45 13.75 -42.88
C GLY A 90 6.20 12.91 -43.16
N HIS A 91 5.30 12.76 -42.19
CA HIS A 91 4.05 12.02 -42.38
C HIS A 91 2.92 12.97 -42.82
N PHE A 92 2.43 12.79 -44.06
CA PHE A 92 1.28 13.53 -44.61
C PHE A 92 0.01 12.68 -44.69
N THR A 93 -0.15 11.78 -43.73
CA THR A 93 -1.33 10.92 -43.59
C THR A 93 -2.05 11.23 -42.28
N CYS A 94 -3.37 11.07 -42.28
CA CYS A 94 -4.18 11.16 -41.07
C CYS A 94 -3.85 9.98 -40.13
N PRO A 95 -3.40 10.23 -38.89
CA PRO A 95 -3.00 9.16 -37.96
C PRO A 95 -4.10 8.13 -37.67
N THR A 96 -5.37 8.56 -37.65
CA THR A 96 -6.50 7.70 -37.29
C THR A 96 -7.07 6.96 -38.49
N THR A 97 -7.24 7.63 -39.63
CA THR A 97 -7.87 7.03 -40.83
C THR A 97 -6.88 6.41 -41.80
N MET A 98 -5.58 6.67 -41.62
CA MET A 98 -4.49 6.28 -42.53
C MET A 98 -4.64 6.80 -43.97
N GLN A 99 -5.49 7.81 -44.19
CA GLN A 99 -5.69 8.43 -45.50
C GLN A 99 -4.65 9.52 -45.76
N GLU A 100 -4.18 9.65 -47.01
CA GLU A 100 -3.35 10.78 -47.44
C GLU A 100 -4.12 12.11 -47.34
N LEU A 101 -3.44 13.13 -46.82
CA LEU A 101 -4.01 14.46 -46.67
C LEU A 101 -3.88 15.21 -48.00
N TRP A 102 -5.01 15.72 -48.50
CA TRP A 102 -5.05 16.56 -49.70
C TRP A 102 -4.78 18.04 -49.38
N ASP A 103 -4.79 18.40 -48.09
CA ASP A 103 -4.48 19.71 -47.53
C ASP A 103 -3.85 19.52 -46.14
N ASP A 104 -2.74 20.22 -45.88
CA ASP A 104 -2.00 20.22 -44.61
C ASP A 104 -2.45 21.34 -43.66
N SER A 105 -3.45 22.13 -44.06
CA SER A 105 -4.02 23.17 -43.21
C SER A 105 -4.68 22.60 -41.95
N LEU A 106 -4.38 23.24 -40.81
CA LEU A 106 -4.97 22.91 -39.51
C LEU A 106 -6.12 23.87 -39.22
N THR A 107 -7.35 23.37 -39.15
CA THR A 107 -8.51 24.18 -38.81
C THR A 107 -8.73 24.16 -37.29
N PRO A 108 -8.64 25.30 -36.56
CA PRO A 108 -8.91 25.31 -35.13
C PRO A 108 -10.33 24.86 -34.80
N ASN A 109 -10.49 23.93 -33.87
CA ASN A 109 -11.80 23.43 -33.43
C ASN A 109 -12.24 24.18 -32.15
N SER A 110 -12.66 25.43 -32.33
CA SER A 110 -13.07 26.30 -31.21
C SER A 110 -14.28 25.74 -30.44
N THR A 111 -15.19 25.05 -31.11
CA THR A 111 -16.33 24.37 -30.48
C THR A 111 -15.87 23.27 -29.53
N LEU A 112 -15.00 22.36 -30.00
CA LEU A 112 -14.47 21.30 -29.14
C LEU A 112 -13.62 21.87 -28.00
N ASN A 113 -12.80 22.89 -28.29
CA ASN A 113 -12.03 23.59 -27.26
C ASN A 113 -12.94 24.14 -26.15
N HIS A 114 -14.04 24.81 -26.52
CA HIS A 114 -15.01 25.34 -25.55
C HIS A 114 -15.72 24.24 -24.75
N LEU A 115 -16.09 23.12 -25.40
CA LEU A 115 -16.71 21.98 -24.73
C LEU A 115 -15.78 21.33 -23.71
N ILE A 116 -14.51 21.09 -24.10
CA ILE A 116 -13.47 20.59 -23.21
C ILE A 116 -13.34 21.53 -22.01
N HIS A 117 -13.17 22.82 -22.26
CA HIS A 117 -12.96 23.81 -21.22
C HIS A 117 -14.16 23.91 -20.24
N THR A 118 -15.38 23.85 -20.78
CA THR A 118 -16.61 23.89 -19.98
C THR A 118 -16.75 22.63 -19.12
N TRP A 119 -16.48 21.46 -19.68
CA TRP A 119 -16.56 20.19 -18.96
C TRP A 119 -15.54 20.14 -17.80
N PHE A 120 -14.27 20.47 -18.06
CA PHE A 120 -13.24 20.52 -17.03
C PHE A 120 -13.56 21.57 -15.96
N SER A 121 -14.04 22.76 -16.35
CA SER A 121 -14.45 23.80 -15.40
C SER A 121 -15.58 23.34 -14.48
N GLN A 122 -16.62 22.70 -15.02
CA GLN A 122 -17.73 22.19 -14.21
C GLN A 122 -17.27 21.12 -13.21
N LYS A 123 -16.44 20.16 -13.67
CA LYS A 123 -15.89 19.11 -12.80
C LYS A 123 -14.98 19.68 -11.72
N TYR A 124 -14.13 20.64 -12.09
CA TYR A 124 -13.25 21.34 -11.18
C TYR A 124 -14.02 22.08 -10.09
N LEU A 125 -15.03 22.88 -10.48
CA LEU A 125 -15.86 23.64 -9.53
C LEU A 125 -16.63 22.71 -8.60
N ALA A 126 -17.16 21.59 -9.10
CA ALA A 126 -17.82 20.58 -8.28
C ALA A 126 -16.85 19.94 -7.27
N MET A 127 -15.63 19.59 -7.70
CA MET A 127 -14.58 19.08 -6.82
C MET A 127 -14.19 20.09 -5.75
N LYS A 128 -13.97 21.37 -6.13
CA LYS A 128 -13.60 22.45 -5.21
C LYS A 128 -14.68 22.70 -4.18
N LYS A 129 -15.95 22.82 -4.60
CA LYS A 129 -17.09 22.95 -3.71
C LYS A 129 -17.19 21.79 -2.72
N ARG A 130 -17.08 20.54 -3.21
CA ARG A 130 -17.06 19.35 -2.33
C ARG A 130 -15.91 19.41 -1.33
N SER A 131 -14.73 19.87 -1.74
CA SER A 131 -13.60 20.06 -0.84
C SER A 131 -13.91 21.09 0.23
N GLU A 132 -14.44 22.25 -0.14
CA GLU A 132 -14.83 23.33 0.79
C GLU A 132 -15.89 22.84 1.81
N ASP A 133 -16.91 22.12 1.34
CA ASP A 133 -17.95 21.53 2.20
C ASP A 133 -17.34 20.56 3.22
N VAL A 134 -16.40 19.70 2.78
CA VAL A 134 -15.68 18.75 3.64
C VAL A 134 -14.81 19.47 4.66
N GLN A 135 -14.13 20.55 4.27
CA GLN A 135 -13.31 21.35 5.18
C GLN A 135 -14.18 22.03 6.24
N GLY A 136 -15.29 22.66 5.84
CA GLY A 136 -16.26 23.28 6.74
C GLY A 136 -16.81 22.28 7.75
N ARG A 137 -17.21 21.09 7.28
CA ARG A 137 -17.71 20.02 8.15
C ARG A 137 -16.65 19.50 9.11
N SER A 138 -15.40 19.36 8.66
CA SER A 138 -14.28 18.92 9.50
C SER A 138 -14.01 19.90 10.64
N LEU A 139 -14.05 21.21 10.34
CA LEU A 139 -13.89 22.28 11.32
C LEU A 139 -15.05 22.29 12.33
N GLU A 140 -16.29 22.19 11.85
CA GLU A 140 -17.49 22.14 12.69
C GLU A 140 -17.42 20.96 13.68
N LEU A 141 -17.05 19.77 13.20
CA LEU A 141 -16.88 18.59 14.04
C LEU A 141 -15.77 18.78 15.08
N LEU A 142 -14.65 19.39 14.71
CA LEU A 142 -13.54 19.67 15.63
C LEU A 142 -13.97 20.64 16.75
N GLU A 143 -14.68 21.71 16.41
CA GLU A 143 -15.23 22.65 17.39
C GLU A 143 -16.31 22.01 18.27
N THR A 144 -17.11 21.11 17.70
CA THR A 144 -18.13 20.36 18.43
C THR A 144 -17.47 19.42 19.45
N LEU A 145 -16.39 18.71 19.06
CA LEU A 145 -15.66 17.80 19.93
C LEU A 145 -15.12 18.45 21.20
N LYS A 146 -14.71 19.73 21.11
CA LYS A 146 -14.25 20.51 22.28
C LYS A 146 -15.36 20.72 23.31
N LYS A 147 -16.63 20.73 22.88
CA LYS A 147 -17.81 21.02 23.71
C LYS A 147 -18.49 19.75 24.24
N VAL A 148 -18.58 18.70 23.41
CA VAL A 148 -19.32 17.48 23.76
C VAL A 148 -18.51 16.53 24.67
N LYS A 149 -19.21 15.75 25.49
CA LYS A 149 -18.67 14.72 26.40
C LYS A 149 -19.45 13.41 26.25
N GLY A 150 -18.96 12.33 26.86
CA GLY A 150 -19.65 11.04 26.91
C GLY A 150 -19.93 10.46 25.52
N GLN A 151 -21.13 9.89 25.35
CA GLN A 151 -21.51 9.21 24.11
C GLN A 151 -21.54 10.13 22.89
N SER A 152 -21.96 11.39 23.05
CA SER A 152 -21.98 12.37 21.96
C SER A 152 -20.57 12.66 21.45
N ARG A 153 -19.55 12.63 22.31
CA ARG A 153 -18.15 12.75 21.89
C ARG A 153 -17.73 11.56 21.04
N VAL A 154 -18.08 10.35 21.44
CA VAL A 154 -17.76 9.13 20.67
C VAL A 154 -18.38 9.21 19.28
N GLN A 155 -19.64 9.63 19.17
CA GLN A 155 -20.30 9.77 17.87
C GLN A 155 -19.65 10.84 16.98
N THR A 156 -19.30 11.99 17.56
CA THR A 156 -18.63 13.07 16.83
C THR A 156 -17.23 12.64 16.37
N LEU A 157 -16.49 11.85 17.19
CA LEU A 157 -15.20 11.27 16.79
C LEU A 157 -15.36 10.28 15.64
N LYS A 158 -16.39 9.42 15.66
CA LYS A 158 -16.69 8.51 14.55
C LYS A 158 -16.95 9.26 13.25
N ASP A 159 -17.75 10.32 13.31
CA ASP A 159 -18.06 11.14 12.14
C ASP A 159 -16.81 11.82 11.59
N LEU A 160 -15.95 12.36 12.47
CA LEU A 160 -14.68 12.96 12.08
C LEU A 160 -13.73 11.92 11.47
N ARG A 161 -13.60 10.75 12.09
CA ARG A 161 -12.76 9.64 11.58
C ARG A 161 -13.15 9.24 10.17
N ARG A 162 -14.45 9.10 9.89
CA ARG A 162 -14.95 8.76 8.55
C ARG A 162 -14.50 9.78 7.50
N ILE A 163 -14.59 11.06 7.82
CA ILE A 163 -14.23 12.15 6.90
C ILE A 163 -12.70 12.23 6.72
N VAL A 164 -11.93 12.11 7.80
CA VAL A 164 -10.45 12.11 7.78
C VAL A 164 -9.90 10.92 7.00
N ALA A 165 -10.51 9.74 7.13
CA ALA A 165 -10.09 8.56 6.37
C ALA A 165 -10.36 8.70 4.86
N ALA A 166 -11.41 9.42 4.47
CA ALA A 166 -11.86 9.53 3.07
C ALA A 166 -11.26 10.72 2.29
N HIS A 167 -10.88 11.82 2.96
CA HIS A 167 -10.55 13.07 2.27
C HIS A 167 -9.25 13.71 2.77
N ASP A 168 -8.31 13.99 1.86
CA ASP A 168 -7.06 14.67 2.20
C ASP A 168 -7.26 16.14 2.59
N SER A 169 -8.29 16.80 2.04
CA SER A 169 -8.68 18.16 2.47
C SER A 169 -9.07 18.19 3.95
N ALA A 170 -9.79 17.17 4.43
CA ALA A 170 -10.13 17.03 5.85
C ALA A 170 -8.90 16.79 6.71
N LYS A 171 -7.98 15.91 6.29
CA LYS A 171 -6.72 15.67 7.01
C LYS A 171 -5.95 16.97 7.20
N LYS A 172 -5.80 17.76 6.12
CA LYS A 172 -5.14 19.05 6.16
C LYS A 172 -5.84 20.03 7.10
N THR A 173 -7.16 20.19 6.97
CA THR A 173 -7.93 21.08 7.85
C THR A 173 -7.82 20.69 9.33
N VAL A 174 -7.88 19.40 9.66
CA VAL A 174 -7.73 18.94 11.06
C VAL A 174 -6.33 19.25 11.58
N VAL A 175 -5.28 19.07 10.79
CA VAL A 175 -3.90 19.41 11.19
C VAL A 175 -3.74 20.91 11.38
N ASP A 176 -4.16 21.73 10.40
CA ASP A 176 -4.00 23.18 10.40
C ASP A 176 -4.75 23.87 11.56
N ASN A 177 -5.83 23.25 12.05
CA ASN A 177 -6.65 23.77 13.16
C ASN A 177 -6.31 23.14 14.52
N GLY A 178 -5.09 22.58 14.68
CA GLY A 178 -4.63 22.04 15.96
C GLY A 178 -5.36 20.77 16.40
N GLY A 179 -6.00 20.06 15.48
CA GLY A 179 -6.74 18.84 15.78
C GLY A 179 -5.85 17.71 16.27
N VAL A 180 -4.60 17.60 15.80
CA VAL A 180 -3.66 16.57 16.27
C VAL A 180 -3.37 16.71 17.76
N SER A 181 -3.05 17.92 18.24
CA SER A 181 -2.76 18.15 19.66
C SER A 181 -4.00 17.94 20.53
N PHE A 182 -5.16 18.41 20.07
CA PHE A 182 -6.43 18.20 20.76
C PHE A 182 -6.78 16.71 20.86
N ILE A 183 -6.77 15.97 19.75
CA ILE A 183 -7.11 14.53 19.73
C ILE A 183 -6.08 13.73 20.55
N SER A 184 -4.80 14.08 20.47
CA SER A 184 -3.76 13.48 21.30
C SER A 184 -4.01 13.73 22.80
N SER A 185 -4.58 14.86 23.19
CA SER A 185 -4.94 15.15 24.59
C SER A 185 -6.13 14.32 25.09
N LEU A 186 -6.94 13.77 24.18
CA LEU A 186 -8.00 12.81 24.52
C LEU A 186 -7.47 11.42 24.87
N LEU A 187 -6.18 11.13 24.63
CA LEU A 187 -5.52 9.89 25.03
C LEU A 187 -4.85 10.09 26.39
N GLY A 188 -5.59 9.86 27.47
CA GLY A 188 -5.14 10.00 28.84
C GLY A 188 -5.57 8.82 29.74
N PRO A 189 -5.24 8.85 31.04
CA PRO A 189 -5.43 7.72 31.95
C PRO A 189 -6.88 7.26 32.12
N PHE A 190 -7.84 8.17 31.94
CA PHE A 190 -9.27 7.91 32.12
C PHE A 190 -10.04 7.86 30.79
N THR A 191 -9.31 7.69 29.69
CA THR A 191 -9.92 7.60 28.36
C THR A 191 -10.61 6.26 28.21
N SER A 192 -11.91 6.29 27.90
CA SER A 192 -12.65 5.06 27.61
C SER A 192 -12.14 4.40 26.34
N HIS A 193 -12.24 3.07 26.27
CA HIS A 193 -11.85 2.28 25.09
C HIS A 193 -12.49 2.81 23.80
N ALA A 194 -13.76 3.22 23.86
CA ALA A 194 -14.48 3.79 22.72
C ALA A 194 -13.86 5.12 22.24
N VAL A 195 -13.48 6.02 23.15
CA VAL A 195 -12.82 7.29 22.77
C VAL A 195 -11.42 7.02 22.24
N GLY A 196 -10.65 6.15 22.91
CA GLY A 196 -9.30 5.78 22.49
C GLY A 196 -9.26 5.17 21.09
N SER A 197 -10.19 4.25 20.80
CA SER A 197 -10.32 3.60 19.50
C SER A 197 -10.53 4.60 18.36
N GLU A 198 -11.45 5.55 18.54
CA GLU A 198 -11.72 6.54 17.49
C GLU A 198 -10.60 7.57 17.37
N ALA A 199 -10.03 8.02 18.50
CA ALA A 199 -8.91 8.96 18.49
C ALA A 199 -7.68 8.37 17.77
N ILE A 200 -7.32 7.13 18.06
CA ILE A 200 -6.22 6.40 17.37
C ILE A 200 -6.54 6.25 15.88
N GLY A 201 -7.79 5.89 15.54
CA GLY A 201 -8.25 5.77 14.16
C GLY A 201 -8.19 7.09 13.37
N ILE A 202 -8.32 8.24 14.03
CA ILE A 202 -8.10 9.55 13.40
C ILE A 202 -6.59 9.83 13.27
N LEU A 203 -5.84 9.71 14.36
CA LEU A 203 -4.41 10.08 14.41
C LEU A 203 -3.55 9.30 13.39
N VAL A 204 -3.85 8.01 13.18
CA VAL A 204 -3.11 7.17 12.22
C VAL A 204 -3.24 7.66 10.77
N ASN A 205 -4.27 8.45 10.46
CA ASN A 205 -4.52 9.02 9.14
C ASN A 205 -4.02 10.47 8.98
N LEU A 206 -3.47 11.06 10.06
CA LEU A 206 -2.98 12.44 10.05
C LEU A 206 -1.45 12.47 9.95
N ARG A 207 -0.92 13.58 9.42
CA ARG A 207 0.52 13.87 9.49
C ARG A 207 0.85 14.36 10.89
N LEU A 208 1.77 13.69 11.57
CA LEU A 208 2.19 14.01 12.93
C LEU A 208 3.50 14.82 12.89
N SER A 209 3.54 15.94 13.62
CA SER A 209 4.78 16.68 13.85
C SER A 209 5.66 15.97 14.89
N SER A 210 6.95 16.34 14.95
CA SER A 210 7.87 15.86 15.99
C SER A 210 7.32 16.04 17.41
N ASP A 211 6.73 17.20 17.68
CA ASP A 211 6.15 17.51 19.00
C ASP A 211 4.94 16.62 19.31
N SER A 212 4.12 16.33 18.30
CA SER A 212 2.98 15.43 18.43
C SER A 212 3.42 13.99 18.68
N ILE A 213 4.48 13.55 17.99
CA ILE A 213 5.09 12.23 18.20
C ILE A 213 5.62 12.14 19.63
N ALA A 214 6.44 13.10 20.08
CA ALA A 214 6.97 13.14 21.44
C ALA A 214 5.86 13.14 22.51
N ASN A 215 4.73 13.80 22.24
CA ASN A 215 3.56 13.79 23.11
C ASN A 215 2.84 12.44 23.15
N LEU A 216 2.76 11.73 22.02
CA LEU A 216 2.15 10.40 21.91
C LEU A 216 3.05 9.28 22.45
N LEU A 217 4.36 9.50 22.50
CA LEU A 217 5.34 8.57 23.06
C LEU A 217 5.41 8.55 24.59
N GLN A 218 4.60 9.37 25.26
CA GLN A 218 4.50 9.33 26.71
C GLN A 218 4.04 7.93 27.19
N PRO A 219 4.68 7.32 28.19
CA PRO A 219 4.42 5.93 28.60
C PRO A 219 2.94 5.62 28.86
N MET A 220 2.21 6.56 29.47
CA MET A 220 0.78 6.41 29.75
C MET A 220 -0.07 6.29 28.47
N LYS A 221 0.30 7.00 27.40
CA LYS A 221 -0.43 6.95 26.12
C LYS A 221 -0.12 5.67 25.37
N ILE A 222 1.14 5.23 25.41
CA ILE A 222 1.53 3.94 24.85
C ILE A 222 0.78 2.82 25.57
N SER A 223 0.72 2.84 26.91
CA SER A 223 -0.05 1.86 27.69
C SER A 223 -1.51 1.83 27.27
N LEU A 224 -2.17 2.99 27.16
CA LEU A 224 -3.55 3.06 26.68
C LEU A 224 -3.70 2.48 25.26
N MET A 225 -2.78 2.78 24.34
CA MET A 225 -2.81 2.21 22.99
C MET A 225 -2.63 0.68 23.00
N VAL A 226 -1.84 0.15 23.93
CA VAL A 226 -1.65 -1.30 24.15
C VAL A 226 -2.93 -1.93 24.72
N ASP A 227 -3.62 -1.27 25.64
CA ASP A 227 -4.90 -1.75 26.18
C ASP A 227 -5.96 -1.79 25.07
N VAL A 228 -6.05 -0.70 24.28
CA VAL A 228 -6.95 -0.62 23.12
C VAL A 228 -6.61 -1.68 22.06
N LEU A 229 -5.32 -1.98 21.83
CA LEU A 229 -4.87 -3.08 20.97
C LEU A 229 -5.31 -4.45 21.50
N ASN A 230 -5.29 -4.68 22.80
CA ASN A 230 -5.61 -5.99 23.36
C ASN A 230 -7.12 -6.28 23.37
N GLU A 231 -7.95 -5.25 23.53
CA GLU A 231 -9.42 -5.38 23.67
C GLU A 231 -10.20 -4.97 22.41
N GLY A 232 -9.57 -4.29 21.46
CA GLY A 232 -10.26 -3.68 20.32
C GLY A 232 -10.74 -4.64 19.23
N SER A 233 -11.55 -4.10 18.30
CA SER A 233 -11.89 -4.77 17.04
C SER A 233 -10.64 -4.93 16.17
N THR A 234 -10.67 -5.81 15.16
CA THR A 234 -9.54 -6.00 14.24
C THR A 234 -9.09 -4.67 13.60
N GLU A 235 -10.03 -3.82 13.19
CA GLU A 235 -9.70 -2.53 12.61
C GLU A 235 -8.99 -1.61 13.62
N THR A 236 -9.49 -1.55 14.86
CA THR A 236 -8.83 -0.81 15.94
C THR A 236 -7.42 -1.33 16.20
N LYS A 237 -7.22 -2.65 16.23
CA LYS A 237 -5.89 -3.28 16.40
C LYS A 237 -4.93 -2.87 15.29
N ILE A 238 -5.38 -2.91 14.04
CA ILE A 238 -4.60 -2.47 12.88
C ILE A 238 -4.21 -1.00 13.02
N ASN A 239 -5.14 -0.13 13.43
CA ASN A 239 -4.86 1.28 13.62
C ASN A 239 -3.88 1.54 14.78
N CYS A 240 -3.99 0.83 15.90
CA CYS A 240 -3.01 0.90 16.99
C CYS A 240 -1.61 0.52 16.51
N VAL A 241 -1.48 -0.62 15.85
CA VAL A 241 -0.19 -1.12 15.36
C VAL A 241 0.42 -0.16 14.33
N LYS A 242 -0.37 0.33 13.38
CA LYS A 242 0.10 1.33 12.39
C LYS A 242 0.51 2.65 13.04
N LEU A 243 -0.22 3.12 14.05
CA LEU A 243 0.17 4.33 14.77
C LEU A 243 1.47 4.12 15.55
N MET A 244 1.60 3.01 16.29
CA MET A 244 2.85 2.67 16.98
C MET A 244 4.02 2.50 16.01
N GLU A 245 3.77 1.98 14.81
CA GLU A 245 4.78 1.87 13.76
C GLU A 245 5.31 3.24 13.32
N ILE A 246 4.43 4.25 13.18
CA ILE A 246 4.83 5.64 12.90
C ILE A 246 5.64 6.19 14.07
N LEU A 247 5.18 5.92 15.30
CA LEU A 247 5.77 6.47 16.52
C LEU A 247 7.14 5.87 16.88
N PHE A 248 7.37 4.59 16.61
CA PHE A 248 8.57 3.86 17.05
C PHE A 248 9.73 3.92 16.04
N ARG A 249 9.51 4.49 14.86
CA ARG A 249 10.48 4.49 13.75
C ARG A 249 11.85 5.04 14.15
N ASP A 250 11.85 6.12 14.92
CA ASP A 250 13.04 6.88 15.32
C ASP A 250 13.12 7.03 16.86
N SER A 251 12.59 6.07 17.62
CA SER A 251 12.48 6.19 19.08
C SER A 251 12.81 4.89 19.82
N GLU A 252 13.66 5.02 20.82
CA GLU A 252 14.12 3.93 21.68
C GLU A 252 13.15 3.74 22.86
N ILE A 253 12.13 2.89 22.67
CA ILE A 253 11.09 2.62 23.67
C ILE A 253 11.10 1.15 23.98
N ILE A 254 11.28 0.74 25.23
CA ILE A 254 11.24 -0.68 25.55
C ILE A 254 9.80 -1.18 25.41
N PRO A 255 9.51 -2.16 24.52
CA PRO A 255 8.17 -2.66 24.31
C PRO A 255 7.73 -3.47 25.54
N SER A 256 6.48 -3.27 25.99
CA SER A 256 5.92 -4.10 27.05
C SER A 256 5.60 -5.52 26.53
N LEU A 257 5.59 -6.51 27.42
CA LEU A 257 5.13 -7.86 27.07
C LEU A 257 3.68 -7.85 26.56
N SER A 258 2.83 -6.98 27.11
CA SER A 258 1.44 -6.82 26.67
C SER A 258 1.33 -6.29 25.24
N LEU A 259 2.26 -5.44 24.79
CA LEU A 259 2.34 -5.00 23.40
C LEU A 259 2.70 -6.18 22.50
N LEU A 260 3.78 -6.89 22.83
CA LEU A 260 4.27 -8.01 22.02
C LEU A 260 3.21 -9.12 21.89
N VAL A 261 2.52 -9.47 22.98
CA VAL A 261 1.41 -10.42 22.98
C VAL A 261 0.25 -9.93 22.10
N GLY A 262 -0.13 -8.66 22.20
CA GLY A 262 -1.18 -8.07 21.38
C GLY A 262 -0.86 -8.11 19.88
N VAL A 263 0.39 -7.79 19.51
CA VAL A 263 0.87 -7.83 18.12
C VAL A 263 0.93 -9.26 17.60
N LEU A 264 1.49 -10.20 18.37
CA LEU A 264 1.53 -11.62 17.99
C LEU A 264 0.13 -12.20 17.82
N ARG A 265 -0.84 -11.84 18.67
CA ARG A 265 -2.25 -12.25 18.50
C ARG A 265 -2.83 -11.74 17.19
N LEU A 266 -2.51 -10.52 16.78
CA LEU A 266 -2.93 -9.96 15.48
C LEU A 266 -2.28 -10.70 14.30
N VAL A 267 -0.99 -11.04 14.41
CA VAL A 267 -0.26 -11.82 13.38
C VAL A 267 -0.81 -13.24 13.24
N LYS A 268 -1.34 -13.83 14.31
CA LYS A 268 -1.96 -15.17 14.29
C LYS A 268 -3.34 -15.20 13.61
N ASP A 269 -4.00 -14.05 13.44
CA ASP A 269 -5.36 -13.99 12.90
C ASP A 269 -5.39 -14.09 11.37
N LYS A 270 -5.53 -15.35 10.89
CA LYS A 270 -5.57 -15.72 9.46
C LYS A 270 -6.69 -15.03 8.66
N ARG A 271 -7.73 -14.49 9.32
CA ARG A 271 -8.87 -13.87 8.65
C ARG A 271 -8.56 -12.46 8.16
N HIS A 272 -7.48 -11.85 8.64
CA HIS A 272 -7.18 -10.44 8.43
C HIS A 272 -5.75 -10.22 7.93
N PRO A 273 -5.48 -10.42 6.62
CA PRO A 273 -4.15 -10.26 6.03
C PRO A 273 -3.50 -8.89 6.29
N HIS A 274 -4.31 -7.81 6.29
CA HIS A 274 -3.85 -6.46 6.62
C HIS A 274 -3.36 -6.35 8.08
N GLY A 275 -3.96 -7.11 9.00
CA GLY A 275 -3.52 -7.20 10.40
C GLY A 275 -2.20 -7.95 10.54
N ILE A 276 -2.05 -9.06 9.82
CA ILE A 276 -0.80 -9.81 9.76
C ILE A 276 0.34 -8.91 9.27
N PHE A 277 0.13 -8.23 8.14
CA PHE A 277 1.13 -7.35 7.56
C PHE A 277 1.51 -6.20 8.49
N ALA A 278 0.52 -5.50 9.07
CA ALA A 278 0.78 -4.42 10.02
C ALA A 278 1.55 -4.93 11.26
N GLY A 279 1.13 -6.07 11.82
CA GLY A 279 1.76 -6.66 13.00
C GLY A 279 3.22 -7.04 12.76
N LEU A 280 3.51 -7.69 11.63
CA LEU A 280 4.88 -8.06 11.25
C LEU A 280 5.77 -6.84 11.00
N ARG A 281 5.23 -5.76 10.41
CA ARG A 281 5.98 -4.50 10.24
C ARG A 281 6.36 -3.87 11.57
N LEU A 282 5.43 -3.83 12.52
CA LEU A 282 5.75 -3.31 13.85
C LEU A 282 6.77 -4.22 14.56
N LEU A 283 6.63 -5.54 14.51
CA LEU A 283 7.63 -6.46 15.07
C LEU A 283 9.02 -6.20 14.48
N LYS A 284 9.12 -6.05 13.14
CA LYS A 284 10.39 -5.73 12.48
C LYS A 284 11.01 -4.45 13.03
N ILE A 285 10.23 -3.38 13.21
CA ILE A 285 10.72 -2.10 13.76
C ILE A 285 11.20 -2.29 15.20
N ILE A 286 10.41 -2.96 16.04
CA ILE A 286 10.76 -3.22 17.44
C ILE A 286 12.08 -4.02 17.50
N THR A 287 12.23 -5.08 16.69
CA THR A 287 13.47 -5.87 16.64
C THR A 287 14.67 -5.10 16.09
N LEU A 288 14.45 -4.09 15.25
CA LEU A 288 15.54 -3.27 14.72
C LEU A 288 16.06 -2.26 15.77
N GLN A 289 15.18 -1.78 16.64
CA GLN A 289 15.46 -0.61 17.48
C GLN A 289 15.67 -0.93 18.97
N GLN A 290 15.08 -2.00 19.51
CA GLN A 290 14.80 -2.10 20.95
C GLN A 290 15.26 -3.40 21.62
N SER A 291 16.02 -4.25 20.91
CA SER A 291 16.46 -5.57 21.37
C SER A 291 15.40 -6.35 22.19
N PRO A 292 14.18 -6.58 21.64
CA PRO A 292 13.06 -7.19 22.35
C PRO A 292 13.12 -8.73 22.34
N GLU A 293 14.20 -9.33 21.86
CA GLU A 293 14.20 -10.70 21.38
C GLU A 293 13.90 -11.69 22.50
N ASN A 294 14.52 -11.51 23.68
CA ASN A 294 14.26 -12.33 24.85
C ASN A 294 12.79 -12.26 25.29
N SER A 295 12.17 -11.09 25.15
CA SER A 295 10.75 -10.90 25.44
C SER A 295 9.86 -11.60 24.41
N ILE A 296 10.21 -11.55 23.12
CA ILE A 296 9.48 -12.26 22.05
C ILE A 296 9.62 -13.78 22.21
N ILE A 297 10.81 -14.27 22.58
CA ILE A 297 11.09 -15.69 22.80
C ILE A 297 10.30 -16.19 24.01
N SER A 298 10.37 -15.49 25.15
CA SER A 298 9.73 -15.92 26.40
C SER A 298 8.20 -16.03 26.32
N ILE A 299 7.54 -15.24 25.46
CA ILE A 299 6.09 -15.32 25.23
C ILE A 299 5.69 -16.31 24.12
N GLY A 300 6.63 -17.10 23.59
CA GLY A 300 6.36 -18.09 22.55
C GLY A 300 6.18 -17.50 21.14
N GLY A 301 6.82 -16.37 20.83
CA GLY A 301 6.74 -15.75 19.50
C GLY A 301 7.34 -16.62 18.39
N VAL A 302 8.45 -17.32 18.65
CA VAL A 302 9.11 -18.21 17.70
C VAL A 302 8.19 -19.32 17.18
N PRO A 303 7.63 -20.23 18.03
CA PRO A 303 6.75 -21.29 17.55
C PRO A 303 5.53 -20.75 16.81
N GLN A 304 4.97 -19.63 17.27
CA GLN A 304 3.81 -19.01 16.62
C GLN A 304 4.14 -18.51 15.20
N LEU A 305 5.28 -17.83 15.02
CA LEU A 305 5.69 -17.34 13.70
C LEU A 305 5.99 -18.50 12.74
N VAL A 306 6.66 -19.56 13.21
CA VAL A 306 6.96 -20.77 12.42
C VAL A 306 5.68 -21.46 11.96
N GLU A 307 4.68 -21.60 12.84
CA GLU A 307 3.37 -22.18 12.51
C GLU A 307 2.65 -21.36 11.42
N MET A 308 2.83 -20.04 11.42
CA MET A 308 2.15 -19.13 10.51
C MET A 308 2.82 -18.98 9.13
N LEU A 309 4.10 -19.35 8.98
CA LEU A 309 4.86 -19.23 7.72
C LEU A 309 4.09 -19.73 6.47
N PRO A 310 3.41 -20.90 6.47
CA PRO A 310 2.72 -21.39 5.27
C PRO A 310 1.54 -20.51 4.81
N PHE A 311 1.02 -19.65 5.68
CA PHE A 311 -0.16 -18.82 5.43
C PHE A 311 0.18 -17.39 5.01
N PHE A 312 1.45 -17.01 5.06
CA PHE A 312 1.89 -15.66 4.72
C PHE A 312 2.03 -15.46 3.21
N ASN A 313 1.69 -14.26 2.75
CA ASN A 313 2.01 -13.80 1.39
C ASN A 313 3.51 -13.46 1.28
N PRO A 314 4.07 -13.22 0.07
CA PRO A 314 5.49 -12.92 -0.12
C PRO A 314 6.04 -11.80 0.77
N GLU A 315 5.30 -10.69 0.91
CA GLU A 315 5.73 -9.54 1.71
C GLU A 315 5.77 -9.86 3.21
N CYS A 316 4.75 -10.54 3.72
CA CYS A 316 4.71 -11.00 5.12
C CYS A 316 5.79 -12.06 5.39
N LEU A 317 6.10 -12.92 4.42
CA LEU A 317 7.17 -13.91 4.56
C LEU A 317 8.52 -13.25 4.75
N GLU A 318 8.83 -12.21 3.98
CA GLU A 318 10.09 -11.47 4.14
C GLU A 318 10.20 -10.84 5.53
N LEU A 319 9.13 -10.20 6.02
CA LEU A 319 9.10 -9.60 7.35
C LEU A 319 9.23 -10.65 8.47
N ALA A 320 8.52 -11.76 8.37
CA ALA A 320 8.55 -12.83 9.36
C ALA A 320 9.92 -13.53 9.39
N LEU A 321 10.52 -13.78 8.22
CA LEU A 321 11.86 -14.38 8.13
C LEU A 321 12.93 -13.45 8.69
N TYR A 322 12.83 -12.14 8.46
CA TYR A 322 13.72 -11.16 9.08
C TYR A 322 13.66 -11.23 10.61
N VAL A 323 12.46 -11.23 11.18
CA VAL A 323 12.28 -11.33 12.64
C VAL A 323 12.83 -12.67 13.15
N LEU A 324 12.52 -13.79 12.48
CA LEU A 324 13.03 -15.10 12.86
C LEU A 324 14.55 -15.21 12.75
N GLU A 325 15.19 -14.56 11.78
CA GLU A 325 16.65 -14.51 11.67
C GLU A 325 17.26 -13.83 12.90
N ILE A 326 16.75 -12.67 13.30
CA ILE A 326 17.22 -11.97 14.49
C ILE A 326 17.06 -12.86 15.72
N LEU A 327 15.88 -13.46 15.90
CA LEU A 327 15.64 -14.37 17.04
C LEU A 327 16.54 -15.60 16.99
N SER A 328 16.87 -16.12 15.81
CA SER A 328 17.77 -17.28 15.65
C SER A 328 19.22 -16.97 16.02
N SER A 329 19.63 -15.70 16.03
CA SER A 329 20.97 -15.31 16.46
C SER A 329 21.17 -15.44 17.98
N ILE A 330 20.09 -15.60 18.74
CA ILE A 330 20.09 -15.76 20.20
C ILE A 330 19.97 -17.25 20.55
N PRO A 331 20.78 -17.77 21.50
CA PRO A 331 20.77 -19.20 21.84
C PRO A 331 19.39 -19.76 22.19
N GLU A 332 18.60 -19.02 22.98
CA GLU A 332 17.25 -19.40 23.39
C GLU A 332 16.28 -19.43 22.20
N GLY A 333 16.42 -18.49 21.27
CA GLY A 333 15.60 -18.43 20.06
C GLY A 333 15.96 -19.54 19.06
N ALA A 334 17.25 -19.83 18.92
CA ALA A 334 17.76 -20.95 18.13
C ALA A 334 17.30 -22.30 18.71
N SER A 335 17.30 -22.45 20.04
CA SER A 335 16.73 -23.63 20.71
C SER A 335 15.24 -23.75 20.43
N ALA A 336 14.48 -22.66 20.58
CA ALA A 336 13.03 -22.67 20.30
C ALA A 336 12.72 -23.03 18.84
N LEU A 337 13.56 -22.59 17.89
CA LEU A 337 13.45 -22.96 16.47
C LEU A 337 13.73 -24.44 16.23
N LYS A 338 14.74 -25.00 16.91
CA LYS A 338 15.06 -26.43 16.86
C LYS A 338 13.90 -27.28 17.37
N ASP A 339 13.30 -26.89 18.50
CA ASP A 339 12.22 -27.64 19.13
C ASP A 339 10.92 -27.64 18.29
N CYS A 340 10.80 -26.71 17.33
CA CYS A 340 9.69 -26.65 16.40
C CYS A 340 9.90 -27.60 15.20
N SER A 341 9.17 -28.70 15.17
CA SER A 341 9.24 -29.74 14.11
C SER A 341 8.98 -29.21 12.69
N HIS A 342 8.22 -28.12 12.54
CA HIS A 342 7.89 -27.52 11.25
C HIS A 342 8.93 -26.50 10.76
N THR A 343 9.93 -26.12 11.56
CA THR A 343 10.95 -25.11 11.19
C THR A 343 11.70 -25.50 9.92
N ILE A 344 12.40 -26.64 9.94
CA ILE A 344 13.22 -27.09 8.81
C ILE A 344 12.35 -27.32 7.55
N PRO A 345 11.23 -28.07 7.60
CA PRO A 345 10.39 -28.28 6.42
C PRO A 345 9.82 -26.99 5.82
N ASN A 346 9.43 -26.01 6.64
CA ASN A 346 8.92 -24.74 6.15
C ASN A 346 10.03 -23.94 5.46
N LEU A 347 11.19 -23.77 6.09
CA LEU A 347 12.29 -22.99 5.54
C LEU A 347 12.85 -23.60 4.24
N VAL A 348 13.00 -24.92 4.16
CA VAL A 348 13.46 -25.61 2.94
C VAL A 348 12.52 -25.34 1.75
N LYS A 349 11.20 -25.26 1.98
CA LYS A 349 10.23 -24.95 0.93
C LYS A 349 10.31 -23.50 0.44
N LEU A 350 10.84 -22.58 1.25
CA LEU A 350 10.95 -21.16 0.91
C LEU A 350 12.23 -20.83 0.13
N LEU A 351 13.27 -21.69 0.20
CA LEU A 351 14.52 -21.50 -0.56
C LEU A 351 14.24 -21.38 -2.06
N MET A 352 14.73 -20.28 -2.66
CA MET A 352 14.56 -19.92 -4.07
C MET A 352 13.11 -19.68 -4.53
N LYS A 353 12.15 -19.53 -3.61
CA LYS A 353 10.73 -19.39 -3.97
C LYS A 353 10.23 -17.94 -4.03
N ILE A 354 10.79 -17.05 -3.20
CA ILE A 354 10.26 -15.69 -3.00
C ILE A 354 11.22 -14.64 -3.54
N SER A 355 12.35 -14.45 -2.85
CA SER A 355 13.38 -13.47 -3.18
C SER A 355 14.73 -14.01 -2.71
N GLU A 356 15.82 -13.39 -3.20
CA GLU A 356 17.16 -13.71 -2.73
C GLU A 356 17.31 -13.39 -1.23
N THR A 357 16.77 -12.24 -0.78
CA THR A 357 16.79 -11.84 0.64
C THR A 357 16.10 -12.86 1.54
N CYS A 358 14.92 -13.35 1.15
CA CYS A 358 14.23 -14.42 1.89
C CYS A 358 15.04 -15.72 1.92
N THR A 359 15.74 -16.04 0.83
CA THR A 359 16.62 -17.21 0.76
C THR A 359 17.80 -17.04 1.72
N GLN A 360 18.38 -15.85 1.81
CA GLN A 360 19.45 -15.54 2.77
C GLN A 360 18.97 -15.71 4.21
N TYR A 361 17.82 -15.13 4.59
CA TYR A 361 17.28 -15.29 5.96
C TYR A 361 17.00 -16.76 6.29
N ALA A 362 16.37 -17.50 5.37
CA ALA A 362 16.07 -18.91 5.58
C ALA A 362 17.35 -19.75 5.75
N LEU A 363 18.42 -19.45 5.01
CA LEU A 363 19.72 -20.11 5.17
C LEU A 363 20.38 -19.77 6.51
N SER A 364 20.35 -18.51 6.95
CA SER A 364 20.84 -18.11 8.28
C SER A 364 20.15 -18.89 9.39
N ILE A 365 18.82 -18.98 9.34
CA ILE A 365 18.03 -19.70 10.35
C ILE A 365 18.32 -21.21 10.31
N LEU A 366 18.36 -21.81 9.11
CA LEU A 366 18.68 -23.23 8.95
C LEU A 366 20.08 -23.57 9.45
N TRP A 367 21.05 -22.69 9.22
CA TRP A 367 22.41 -22.84 9.72
C TRP A 367 22.43 -22.90 11.25
N GLU A 368 21.78 -21.96 11.92
CA GLU A 368 21.74 -21.91 13.38
C GLU A 368 21.09 -23.17 13.99
N VAL A 369 19.95 -23.59 13.42
CA VAL A 369 19.26 -24.81 13.88
C VAL A 369 20.11 -26.06 13.64
N CYS A 370 20.72 -26.20 12.46
CA CYS A 370 21.54 -27.39 12.15
C CYS A 370 22.83 -27.43 12.94
N ARG A 371 23.39 -26.27 13.32
CA ARG A 371 24.60 -26.19 14.14
C ARG A 371 24.35 -26.65 15.58
N LEU A 372 23.17 -26.38 16.14
CA LEU A 372 22.81 -26.78 17.51
C LEU A 372 22.67 -28.29 17.70
N SER A 373 22.13 -29.00 16.70
CA SER A 373 21.95 -30.45 16.75
C SER A 373 22.20 -31.10 15.39
N PRO A 374 23.46 -31.28 14.98
CA PRO A 374 23.81 -31.74 13.64
C PRO A 374 23.15 -33.06 13.26
N GLU A 375 23.04 -34.03 14.17
CA GLU A 375 22.50 -35.36 13.86
C GLU A 375 21.00 -35.35 13.55
N GLU A 376 20.19 -34.82 14.48
CA GLU A 376 18.72 -34.77 14.36
C GLU A 376 18.27 -33.80 13.25
N SER A 377 18.89 -32.62 13.20
CA SER A 377 18.56 -31.58 12.23
C SER A 377 18.98 -31.98 10.81
N ALA A 378 20.13 -32.64 10.63
CA ALA A 378 20.54 -33.12 9.31
C ALA A 378 19.59 -34.19 8.77
N ALA A 379 19.13 -35.13 9.60
CA ALA A 379 18.16 -36.13 9.18
C ALA A 379 16.85 -35.49 8.72
N THR A 380 16.33 -34.54 9.48
CA THR A 380 15.10 -33.80 9.14
C THR A 380 15.30 -32.96 7.87
N ALA A 381 16.43 -32.29 7.73
CA ALA A 381 16.77 -31.46 6.57
C ALA A 381 16.91 -32.27 5.28
N VAL A 382 17.57 -33.43 5.34
CA VAL A 382 17.70 -34.35 4.21
C VAL A 382 16.33 -34.89 3.79
N ASN A 383 15.50 -35.32 4.75
CA ASN A 383 14.14 -35.78 4.47
C ASN A 383 13.25 -34.67 3.88
N ALA A 384 13.47 -33.42 4.28
CA ALA A 384 12.78 -32.26 3.71
C ALA A 384 13.25 -31.86 2.31
N GLY A 385 14.33 -32.48 1.80
CA GLY A 385 14.88 -32.18 0.47
C GLY A 385 15.83 -30.98 0.42
N LEU A 386 16.46 -30.62 1.55
CA LEU A 386 17.37 -29.47 1.64
C LEU A 386 18.50 -29.54 0.60
N ALA A 387 19.12 -30.71 0.40
CA ALA A 387 20.29 -30.86 -0.48
C ALA A 387 20.02 -30.43 -1.93
N ALA A 388 18.88 -30.83 -2.50
CA ALA A 388 18.48 -30.42 -3.85
C ALA A 388 18.26 -28.90 -3.94
N LYS A 389 17.65 -28.31 -2.91
CA LYS A 389 17.43 -26.86 -2.84
C LYS A 389 18.75 -26.08 -2.72
N LEU A 390 19.70 -26.56 -1.93
CA LEU A 390 21.03 -25.93 -1.80
C LEU A 390 21.82 -25.99 -3.11
N LEU A 391 21.80 -27.13 -3.81
CA LEU A 391 22.45 -27.23 -5.12
C LEU A 391 21.83 -26.27 -6.14
N LEU A 392 20.50 -26.10 -6.14
CA LEU A 392 19.83 -25.10 -6.96
C LEU A 392 20.29 -23.68 -6.62
N VAL A 393 20.48 -23.34 -5.34
CA VAL A 393 21.02 -22.03 -4.92
C VAL A 393 22.46 -21.85 -5.40
N ILE A 394 23.31 -22.88 -5.30
CA ILE A 394 24.72 -22.81 -5.72
C ILE A 394 24.81 -22.59 -7.24
N GLN A 395 23.94 -23.24 -8.01
CA GLN A 395 23.90 -23.17 -9.47
C GLN A 395 23.14 -21.94 -10.01
N SER A 396 22.44 -21.19 -9.17
CA SER A 396 21.64 -20.03 -9.59
C SER A 396 22.49 -18.77 -9.83
N GLY A 397 21.82 -17.66 -10.19
CA GLY A 397 22.42 -16.33 -10.25
C GLY A 397 22.59 -15.62 -8.90
N CYS A 398 22.37 -16.29 -7.75
CA CYS A 398 22.49 -15.66 -6.43
C CYS A 398 23.90 -15.13 -6.13
N SER A 399 23.97 -14.19 -5.19
CA SER A 399 25.23 -13.60 -4.73
C SER A 399 26.23 -14.64 -4.23
N PRO A 400 27.55 -14.37 -4.36
CA PRO A 400 28.59 -15.30 -3.92
C PRO A 400 28.47 -15.71 -2.44
N GLY A 401 28.05 -14.79 -1.57
CA GLY A 401 27.87 -15.06 -0.13
C GLY A 401 26.77 -16.08 0.15
N VAL A 402 25.63 -15.98 -0.55
CA VAL A 402 24.52 -16.94 -0.43
C VAL A 402 24.93 -18.32 -0.95
N LYS A 403 25.69 -18.37 -2.06
CA LYS A 403 26.24 -19.63 -2.60
C LYS A 403 27.23 -20.29 -1.64
N GLN A 404 28.13 -19.51 -1.04
CA GLN A 404 29.10 -20.02 -0.07
C GLN A 404 28.39 -20.60 1.15
N ARG A 405 27.46 -19.87 1.78
CA ARG A 405 26.69 -20.37 2.93
C ARG A 405 25.91 -21.64 2.58
N SER A 406 25.37 -21.72 1.37
CA SER A 406 24.68 -22.93 0.90
C SER A 406 25.60 -24.14 0.80
N ALA A 407 26.83 -23.95 0.31
CA ALA A 407 27.84 -25.01 0.24
C ALA A 407 28.30 -25.46 1.64
N GLU A 408 28.48 -24.52 2.56
CA GLU A 408 28.85 -24.79 3.95
C GLU A 408 27.75 -25.58 4.68
N LEU A 409 26.48 -25.17 4.53
CA LEU A 409 25.35 -25.89 5.12
C LEU A 409 25.19 -27.29 4.53
N LEU A 410 25.39 -27.44 3.21
CA LEU A 410 25.38 -28.74 2.55
C LEU A 410 26.47 -29.67 3.11
N LYS A 411 27.68 -29.13 3.31
CA LYS A 411 28.80 -29.85 3.91
C LYS A 411 28.44 -30.29 5.33
N LEU A 412 27.92 -29.39 6.16
CA LEU A 412 27.50 -29.69 7.53
C LEU A 412 26.50 -30.85 7.59
N CYS A 413 25.45 -30.82 6.76
CA CYS A 413 24.46 -31.90 6.72
C CYS A 413 25.02 -33.22 6.16
N SER A 414 26.06 -33.17 5.31
CA SER A 414 26.66 -34.37 4.73
C SER A 414 27.59 -35.13 5.68
N LEU A 415 28.12 -34.48 6.72
CA LEU A 415 29.07 -35.10 7.66
C LEU A 415 28.52 -36.35 8.35
N ASN A 416 27.19 -36.44 8.50
CA ASN A 416 26.51 -37.54 9.18
C ASN A 416 26.13 -38.70 8.23
N TYR A 417 26.54 -38.64 6.96
CA TYR A 417 26.23 -39.65 5.95
C TYR A 417 27.47 -40.04 5.17
N THR A 418 27.59 -41.33 4.81
CA THR A 418 28.53 -41.72 3.76
C THR A 418 28.07 -41.13 2.42
N SER A 419 29.01 -40.82 1.53
CA SER A 419 28.69 -40.15 0.24
C SER A 419 27.64 -40.92 -0.58
N THR A 420 27.65 -42.25 -0.53
CA THR A 420 26.67 -43.11 -1.21
C THR A 420 25.28 -43.02 -0.60
N ILE A 421 25.16 -43.00 0.73
CA ILE A 421 23.88 -42.86 1.44
C ILE A 421 23.31 -41.45 1.25
N PHE A 422 24.17 -40.43 1.29
CA PHE A 422 23.76 -39.04 1.09
C PHE A 422 23.20 -38.83 -0.33
N ILE A 423 23.91 -39.27 -1.36
CA ILE A 423 23.47 -39.16 -2.76
C ILE A 423 22.15 -39.91 -2.99
N SER A 424 22.04 -41.13 -2.45
CA SER A 424 20.82 -41.95 -2.56
C SER A 424 19.63 -41.32 -1.84
N LYS A 425 19.80 -40.81 -0.61
CA LYS A 425 18.71 -40.18 0.16
C LYS A 425 18.26 -38.86 -0.43
N CYS A 426 19.21 -38.06 -0.94
CA CYS A 426 18.93 -36.79 -1.57
C CYS A 426 18.41 -36.94 -3.02
N LYS A 427 18.29 -38.17 -3.54
CA LYS A 427 17.89 -38.48 -4.92
C LYS A 427 18.68 -37.68 -5.97
N LEU A 428 19.96 -37.44 -5.70
CA LEU A 428 20.83 -36.67 -6.59
C LEU A 428 21.35 -37.60 -7.69
N THR A 429 21.20 -37.21 -8.94
CA THR A 429 21.89 -37.89 -10.05
C THR A 429 23.38 -37.57 -9.99
N ARG A 430 24.23 -38.59 -10.24
CA ARG A 430 25.67 -38.46 -10.38
C ARG A 430 25.98 -37.66 -11.65
N THR A 431 25.82 -36.34 -11.62
CA THR A 431 26.05 -35.46 -12.79
C THR A 431 26.81 -34.20 -12.42
N LEU A 432 27.73 -34.28 -11.46
CA LEU A 432 28.75 -33.26 -11.22
C LEU A 432 30.07 -33.98 -10.95
N GLN A 433 30.79 -34.25 -12.03
CA GLN A 433 32.22 -34.53 -12.01
C GLN A 433 32.95 -33.27 -12.45
#